data_AF-B6B350-F1
#
_entry.id   AF-B6B350-F1
#
_cell.length_a   1.000
_cell.length_b   1.000
_cell.length_c   1.000
_cell.angle_alpha   90.00
_cell.angle_beta   90.00
_cell.angle_gamma   90.00
#
_symmetry.space_group_name_H-M   'P 1'
#
loop_
_entity.id
_entity.type
_entity.pdbx_description
1 polymer ?
#
loop_
_entity_poly.entity_id
_entity_poly.type
_entity_poly.pdbx_seq_one_letter_code
_entity_poly.pdbx_strand_id
1 'polypeptide(L)'
;MINLQRHSDHHYKPDRRFPLLQNYTEADAPQLPYGYPVMTMAAMYPRLWKRIMNPRVQRWREMYYPEITEWRAYNKALSPMPK
;
A
#
# COMPACT_ATOMS: atom_id res chain seq x y z
N MET A 1 -15.50 -9.13 6.24
CA MET A 1 -15.13 -8.18 5.16
C MET A 1 -15.64 -8.71 3.85
N ILE A 2 -16.66 -8.08 3.27
CA ILE A 2 -17.18 -8.43 1.95
C ILE A 2 -16.63 -7.37 0.96
N ASN A 3 -16.04 -7.80 -0.15
CA ASN A 3 -15.56 -6.94 -1.27
C ASN A 3 -14.45 -5.92 -0.96
N LEU A 4 -13.59 -6.18 0.04
CA LEU A 4 -12.53 -5.23 0.41
C LEU A 4 -11.54 -4.93 -0.74
N GLN A 5 -11.27 -5.88 -1.65
CA GLN A 5 -10.39 -5.62 -2.81
C GLN A 5 -10.91 -4.48 -3.71
N ARG A 6 -12.23 -4.26 -3.77
CA ARG A 6 -12.88 -3.23 -4.58
C ARG A 6 -12.87 -1.84 -3.94
N HIS A 7 -12.50 -1.75 -2.66
CA HIS A 7 -12.53 -0.51 -1.90
C HIS A 7 -11.52 0.51 -2.41
N SER A 8 -10.34 0.05 -2.86
CA SER A 8 -9.32 0.91 -3.47
C SER A 8 -9.88 1.62 -4.71
N ASP A 9 -10.55 0.87 -5.59
CA ASP A 9 -11.14 1.43 -6.81
C ASP A 9 -12.29 2.41 -6.50
N HIS A 10 -13.06 2.17 -5.44
CA HIS A 10 -14.08 3.12 -4.98
C HIS A 10 -13.47 4.44 -4.50
N HIS A 11 -12.34 4.42 -3.78
CA HIS A 11 -11.66 5.66 -3.38
C HIS A 11 -11.00 6.39 -4.56
N TYR A 12 -10.52 5.64 -5.56
CA TYR A 12 -9.94 6.23 -6.77
C TYR A 12 -11.00 6.82 -7.71
N LYS A 13 -12.17 6.16 -7.84
CA LYS A 13 -13.31 6.55 -8.69
C LYS A 13 -14.64 6.38 -7.94
N PRO A 14 -15.01 7.32 -7.06
CA PRO A 14 -16.17 7.19 -6.18
C PRO A 14 -17.51 7.09 -6.93
N ASP A 15 -17.60 7.70 -8.11
CA ASP A 15 -18.82 7.75 -8.92
C ASP A 15 -19.12 6.41 -9.63
N ARG A 16 -18.17 5.47 -9.61
CA ARG A 16 -18.32 4.15 -10.23
C ARG A 16 -19.28 3.29 -9.41
N ARG A 17 -20.34 2.83 -10.07
CA ARG A 17 -21.36 1.96 -9.46
C ARG A 17 -20.73 0.68 -8.89
N PHE A 18 -21.24 0.22 -7.74
CA PHE A 18 -20.67 -0.89 -6.97
C PHE A 18 -20.39 -2.19 -7.77
N PRO A 19 -21.28 -2.68 -8.65
CA PRO A 19 -21.01 -3.90 -9.43
C PRO A 19 -19.85 -3.75 -10.42
N LEU A 20 -19.53 -2.52 -10.82
CA LEU A 20 -18.48 -2.19 -11.79
C LEU A 20 -17.13 -1.91 -11.15
N LEU A 21 -17.04 -1.90 -9.81
CA LEU A 21 -15.77 -1.69 -9.12
C LEU A 21 -14.78 -2.79 -9.46
N GLN A 22 -13.57 -2.37 -9.82
CA GLN A 22 -12.52 -3.23 -10.31
C GLN A 22 -11.61 -3.71 -9.17
N ASN A 23 -10.98 -4.86 -9.39
CA ASN A 23 -9.82 -5.31 -8.63
C ASN A 23 -8.60 -5.18 -9.54
N TYR A 24 -7.45 -4.84 -8.96
CA TYR A 24 -6.20 -4.65 -9.68
C TYR A 24 -5.27 -5.84 -9.46
N THR A 25 -4.48 -6.19 -10.48
CA THR A 25 -3.49 -7.27 -10.36
C THR A 25 -2.27 -6.79 -9.57
N GLU A 26 -1.37 -7.70 -9.21
CA GLU A 26 -0.09 -7.33 -8.58
C GLU A 26 0.79 -6.46 -9.49
N ALA A 27 0.62 -6.54 -10.81
CA ALA A 27 1.33 -5.69 -11.76
C ALA A 27 0.82 -4.25 -11.73
N ASP A 28 -0.47 -4.04 -11.45
CA ASP A 28 -1.10 -2.72 -11.46
C ASP A 28 -1.08 -2.04 -10.09
N ALA A 29 -1.13 -2.82 -9.01
CA ALA A 29 -1.17 -2.29 -7.65
C ALA A 29 -0.54 -3.26 -6.62
N PRO A 30 0.21 -2.73 -5.63
CA PRO A 30 0.73 -3.55 -4.54
C PRO A 30 -0.37 -4.28 -3.78
N GLN A 31 -0.24 -5.60 -3.65
CA GLN A 31 -1.12 -6.43 -2.85
C GLN A 31 -0.48 -6.80 -1.52
N LEU A 32 -1.34 -7.12 -0.54
CA LEU A 32 -0.87 -7.72 0.70
C LEU A 32 -0.32 -9.13 0.43
N PRO A 33 0.77 -9.55 1.10
CA PRO A 33 1.39 -10.84 0.84
C PRO A 33 0.58 -12.05 1.33
N TYR A 34 -0.43 -11.80 2.15
CA TYR A 34 -1.37 -12.79 2.66
C TYR A 34 -2.77 -12.19 2.67
N GLY A 35 -3.80 -13.03 2.76
CA GLY A 35 -5.19 -12.56 2.84
C GLY A 35 -5.46 -11.63 4.03
N TYR A 36 -6.50 -10.80 3.90
CA TYR A 36 -6.85 -9.78 4.89
C TYR A 36 -6.93 -10.28 6.34
N PRO A 37 -7.50 -11.46 6.67
CA PRO A 37 -7.54 -11.92 8.06
C PRO A 37 -6.15 -12.08 8.68
N VAL A 38 -5.22 -12.71 7.96
CA VAL A 38 -3.84 -12.92 8.40
C VAL A 38 -3.13 -11.59 8.60
N MET A 39 -3.27 -10.69 7.63
CA MET A 39 -2.62 -9.38 7.70
C MET A 39 -3.22 -8.46 8.75
N THR A 40 -4.53 -8.57 9.00
CA THR A 40 -5.21 -7.83 10.08
C THR A 40 -4.63 -8.25 11.44
N MET A 41 -4.47 -9.54 11.67
CA MET A 41 -3.84 -10.05 12.89
C MET A 41 -2.37 -9.60 13.00
N ALA A 42 -1.61 -9.66 11.89
CA ALA A 42 -0.23 -9.19 11.88
C ALA A 42 -0.09 -7.68 12.16
N ALA A 43 -1.05 -6.86 11.70
CA ALA A 43 -1.08 -5.42 11.94
C ALA A 43 -1.25 -5.06 13.42
N MET A 44 -1.85 -5.95 14.23
CA MET A 44 -1.99 -5.76 15.67
C MET A 44 -0.66 -5.91 16.43
N TYR A 45 0.38 -6.48 15.81
CA TYR A 45 1.70 -6.63 16.42
C TYR A 45 2.78 -5.86 15.62
N PRO A 46 3.16 -4.63 16.04
CA PRO A 46 3.98 -3.73 15.24
C PRO A 46 5.33 -4.30 14.78
N ARG A 47 5.97 -5.17 15.59
CA ARG A 47 7.25 -5.80 15.23
C ARG A 47 7.09 -6.76 14.05
N LEU A 48 6.03 -7.57 14.04
CA LEU A 48 5.72 -8.48 12.94
C LEU A 48 5.30 -7.71 11.69
N TRP A 49 4.42 -6.71 11.84
CA TRP A 49 4.02 -5.84 10.74
C TRP A 49 5.23 -5.21 10.04
N LYS A 50 6.14 -4.58 10.80
CA LYS A 50 7.35 -3.96 10.24
C LYS A 50 8.27 -4.97 9.57
N ARG A 51 8.41 -6.18 10.13
CA ARG A 51 9.22 -7.26 9.53
C ARG A 51 8.67 -7.69 8.17
N ILE A 52 7.35 -7.72 8.00
CA ILE A 52 6.71 -8.08 6.73
C ILE A 52 6.73 -6.90 5.75
N MET A 53 6.32 -5.70 6.18
CA MET A 53 6.05 -4.59 5.27
C MET A 53 7.27 -3.76 4.91
N ASN A 54 8.24 -3.56 5.82
CA ASN A 54 9.38 -2.66 5.54
C ASN A 54 10.21 -3.10 4.32
N PRO A 55 10.56 -4.38 4.11
CA PRO A 55 11.31 -4.78 2.92
C PRO A 55 10.54 -4.55 1.61
N ARG A 56 9.21 -4.66 1.66
CA ARG A 56 8.33 -4.43 0.50
C ARG A 56 8.26 -2.95 0.15
N VAL A 57 8.14 -2.09 1.17
CA VAL A 57 8.21 -0.63 1.00
C VAL A 57 9.56 -0.19 0.46
N GLN A 58 10.66 -0.76 0.95
CA GLN A 58 12.01 -0.48 0.44
C GLN A 58 12.14 -0.84 -1.03
N ARG A 59 11.77 -2.07 -1.43
CA ARG A 59 11.78 -2.48 -2.84
C ARG A 59 10.90 -1.59 -3.72
N TRP A 60 9.73 -1.18 -3.24
CA TRP A 60 8.85 -0.29 -4.00
C TRP A 60 9.49 1.09 -4.19
N ARG A 61 10.12 1.64 -3.14
CA ARG A 61 10.85 2.92 -3.22
C ARG A 61 12.00 2.85 -4.24
N GLU A 62 12.79 1.78 -4.20
CA GLU A 62 13.89 1.55 -5.14
C GLU A 62 13.40 1.48 -6.60
N MET A 63 12.22 0.88 -6.83
CA MET A 63 11.65 0.71 -8.16
C MET A 63 11.10 2.01 -8.76
N TYR A 64 10.38 2.80 -7.96
CA TYR A 64 9.61 3.93 -8.47
C TYR A 64 10.23 5.31 -8.18
N TYR A 65 11.15 5.39 -7.22
CA TYR A 65 11.81 6.64 -6.81
C TYR A 65 13.31 6.42 -6.52
N PRO A 66 14.08 5.88 -7.50
CA PRO A 66 15.50 5.58 -7.31
C PRO A 66 16.35 6.83 -6.98
N GLU A 67 15.87 8.02 -7.33
CA GLU A 67 16.49 9.31 -7.04
C GLU A 67 16.40 9.71 -5.56
N ILE A 68 15.45 9.16 -4.82
CA ILE A 68 15.24 9.46 -3.40
C ILE A 68 16.05 8.49 -2.54
N THR A 69 17.25 8.90 -2.14
CA THR A 69 18.14 8.11 -1.28
C THR A 69 17.84 8.25 0.21
N GLU A 70 17.27 9.39 0.63
CA GLU A 70 16.98 9.71 2.04
C GLU A 70 15.49 9.96 2.28
N TRP A 71 14.84 9.00 2.96
CA TRP A 71 13.39 9.02 3.19
C TRP A 71 12.96 9.67 4.52
N ARG A 72 13.91 10.23 5.29
CA ARG A 72 13.65 10.76 6.65
C ARG A 72 12.59 11.86 6.65
N ALA A 73 12.59 12.73 5.64
CA ALA A 73 11.61 13.81 5.52
C ALA A 73 10.18 13.29 5.32
N TYR A 74 10.00 12.26 4.50
CA TYR A 74 8.69 11.63 4.26
C TYR A 74 8.20 10.83 5.48
N ASN A 75 9.10 10.20 6.23
CA ASN A 75 8.74 9.48 7.46
C ASN A 75 8.23 10.42 8.59
N LYS A 76 8.53 11.72 8.52
CA LYS A 76 8.12 12.74 9.49
C LYS A 76 7.00 13.64 8.96
N ALA A 77 6.37 13.28 7.84
CA ALA A 77 5.33 14.07 7.18
C ALA A 77 5.74 15.52 6.86
N LEU A 78 7.04 15.76 6.66
CA LEU A 78 7.58 17.09 6.37
C LEU A 78 7.34 17.54 4.92
N SER A 79 6.92 16.62 4.05
CA SER A 79 6.48 16.84 2.66
C SER A 79 7.36 17.83 1.87
N PRO A 80 8.67 17.58 1.74
CA PRO A 80 9.55 18.44 0.96
C PRO A 80 9.16 18.41 -0.53
N MET A 81 9.35 19.53 -1.23
CA MET A 81 9.16 19.59 -2.68
C MET A 81 10.09 18.59 -3.38
N PRO A 82 9.64 17.92 -4.46
CA PRO A 82 10.52 17.12 -5.31
C PRO A 82 11.67 17.99 -5.82
N LYS A 83 12.90 17.45 -5.80
CA LYS A 83 14.06 18.12 -6.39
C LYS A 83 14.17 17.84 -7.87
#